data_AF-A0A3D3APQ2-F1
#
_entry.id   AF-A0A3D3APQ2-F1
#
_cell.length_a   1.000
_cell.length_b   1.000
_cell.length_c   1.000
_cell.angle_alpha   90.00
_cell.angle_beta   90.00
_cell.angle_gamma   90.00
#
_symmetry.space_group_name_H-M   'P 1'
#
loop_
_entity.id
_entity.type
_entity.pdbx_description
1 polymer ?
#
loop_
_entity_poly.entity_id
_entity_poly.type
_entity_poly.pdbx_seq_one_letter_code
_entity_poly.pdbx_strand_id
1 'polypeptide(L)'
;MIFLRIFFFLFLIVIPLILEGNNIIFVNNVMIQGNNAFTRSKILEVLDMEPGVELPYQKIKKSIGSLIDYYHNEGYRIAKIESFFDLNQNLIIEIQEGLIQEVIFLNLNYYQVYATRVEFGDYKDRVFYQPVMDKKLNAIKNVIGASDFDYDFVPVKERKGYYLLFLSKKSKPDPNIPVHLAKEIHEFYADIDFNFRGWLLSLVPYVDFTLYNIGNIDHILRLGVDVRFATLNWFYLKFLDSIQNEYYTLNYFSPPFYKDLRFNFYSGALINRGGRGDLGVNFKTIRFPFELGFGFDLKYFWASLRTGFLYEKLRNLSYNEDSLVTLSEPYTYFELTKETDNYYNSFTLNLNHTISKKYMKEKDDTTNLAVTYTFNEKYSWFSTEFNLQRFFVKDYDLFVLRYRTVFMTGKYPVYYQFALPNEFHLRGYGALSTDRGMDASFEIWNSISKDNIHNIIFIDTGWFHNMTYRDTIATGDFGLSYGIGVSFSFYEMTLRLYYALPIKQRADQGSFDFFFRRRF
;
A
#
# COMPACT_ATOMS: atom_id res chain seq x y z
N MET A 1 53.85 -8.10 48.92
CA MET A 1 53.38 -7.19 47.85
C MET A 1 51.91 -6.78 47.95
N ILE A 2 50.99 -7.61 48.47
CA ILE A 2 49.56 -7.27 48.59
C ILE A 2 49.30 -6.17 49.65
N PHE A 3 50.04 -6.18 50.77
CA PHE A 3 49.89 -5.19 51.85
C PHE A 3 50.27 -3.75 51.44
N LEU A 4 51.30 -3.60 50.59
CA LEU A 4 51.74 -2.28 50.10
C LEU A 4 50.74 -1.68 49.11
N ARG A 5 50.05 -2.52 48.31
CA ARG A 5 48.97 -2.07 47.41
C ARG A 5 47.73 -1.64 48.18
N ILE A 6 47.36 -2.36 49.25
CA ILE A 6 46.23 -1.98 50.10
C ILE A 6 46.52 -0.67 50.84
N PHE A 7 47.75 -0.48 51.35
CA PHE A 7 48.12 0.77 52.02
C PHE A 7 48.14 1.95 51.05
N PHE A 8 48.67 1.80 49.83
CA PHE A 8 48.62 2.87 48.82
C PHE A 8 47.19 3.18 48.35
N PHE A 9 46.31 2.17 48.28
CA PHE A 9 44.90 2.35 47.93
C PHE A 9 44.12 3.05 49.05
N LEU A 10 44.38 2.71 50.32
CA LEU A 10 43.85 3.45 51.47
C LEU A 10 44.41 4.88 51.53
N PHE A 11 45.68 5.10 51.22
CA PHE A 11 46.29 6.44 51.19
C PHE A 11 45.69 7.32 50.08
N LEU A 12 45.40 6.75 48.91
CA LEU A 12 44.74 7.44 47.78
C LEU A 12 43.26 7.73 48.01
N ILE A 13 42.58 6.97 48.87
CA ILE A 13 41.16 7.19 49.21
C ILE A 13 41.02 8.13 50.42
N VAL A 14 41.92 8.03 51.41
CA VAL A 14 41.83 8.78 52.67
C VAL A 14 42.34 10.22 52.53
N ILE A 15 43.33 10.50 51.67
CA ILE A 15 43.84 11.88 51.47
C ILE A 15 42.80 12.82 50.83
N PRO A 16 42.05 12.43 49.77
CA PRO A 16 40.96 13.26 49.27
C PRO A 16 39.88 13.49 50.32
N LEU A 17 39.57 12.47 51.14
CA LEU A 17 38.56 12.56 52.19
C LEU A 17 38.96 13.50 53.35
N ILE A 18 40.26 13.63 53.64
CA ILE A 18 40.79 14.52 54.69
C ILE A 18 41.04 15.95 54.17
N LEU A 19 41.30 16.12 52.87
CA LEU A 19 41.44 17.43 52.22
C LEU A 19 40.12 18.07 51.75
N GLU A 20 38.98 17.37 51.85
CA GLU A 20 37.64 17.95 51.69
C GLU A 20 37.19 18.80 52.89
N GLY A 21 38.03 18.94 53.93
CA GLY A 21 37.77 19.79 55.07
C GLY A 21 37.81 21.27 54.70
N ASN A 22 36.67 21.96 54.77
CA ASN A 22 36.49 23.42 54.81
C ASN A 22 37.59 24.27 54.14
N ASN A 23 38.01 23.92 52.92
CA ASN A 23 38.93 24.76 52.17
C ASN A 23 38.16 26.01 51.78
N ILE A 24 38.44 27.08 52.52
CA ILE A 24 38.00 28.43 52.23
C ILE A 24 38.87 28.93 51.08
N ILE A 25 38.23 29.30 49.98
CA ILE A 25 38.88 29.87 48.80
C ILE A 25 38.47 31.33 48.72
N PHE A 26 39.44 32.23 48.60
CA PHE A 26 39.17 33.63 48.33
C PHE A 26 38.86 33.79 46.83
N VAL A 27 37.69 34.32 46.49
CA VAL A 27 37.26 34.49 45.10
C VAL A 27 37.42 35.96 44.71
N ASN A 28 38.49 36.31 43.98
CA ASN A 28 38.77 37.69 43.61
C ASN A 28 37.73 38.26 42.64
N ASN A 29 37.42 37.51 41.60
CA ASN A 29 36.47 37.90 40.55
C ASN A 29 35.76 36.65 40.00
N VAL A 30 34.59 36.86 39.39
CA VAL A 30 33.83 35.82 38.68
C VAL A 30 33.75 36.18 37.20
N MET A 31 34.44 35.40 36.37
CA MET A 31 34.47 35.52 34.92
C MET A 31 33.56 34.47 34.30
N ILE A 32 32.54 34.90 33.56
CA ILE A 32 31.57 34.01 32.91
C ILE A 32 31.81 34.06 31.40
N GLN A 33 31.92 32.89 30.77
CA GLN A 33 32.10 32.74 29.33
C GLN A 33 31.03 31.81 28.76
N GLY A 34 30.60 32.08 27.52
CA GLY A 34 29.65 31.22 26.80
C GLY A 34 28.17 31.41 27.19
N ASN A 35 27.83 32.46 27.92
CA ASN A 35 26.46 32.76 28.36
C ASN A 35 25.63 33.53 27.29
N ASN A 36 25.30 32.90 26.16
CA ASN A 36 24.49 33.57 25.15
C ASN A 36 23.00 33.60 25.51
N ALA A 37 22.52 32.63 26.29
CA ALA A 37 21.11 32.51 26.68
C ALA A 37 20.70 33.49 27.79
N PHE A 38 21.59 33.74 28.77
CA PHE A 38 21.29 34.56 29.94
C PHE A 38 22.30 35.69 30.15
N THR A 39 21.81 36.80 30.68
CA THR A 39 22.65 37.94 31.03
C THR A 39 23.56 37.60 32.22
N ARG A 40 24.73 38.24 32.26
CA ARG A 40 25.69 38.07 33.36
C ARG A 40 25.06 38.34 34.72
N SER A 41 24.19 39.36 34.84
CA SER A 41 23.50 39.69 36.09
C SER A 41 22.61 38.55 36.58
N LYS A 42 21.87 37.90 35.68
CA LYS A 42 21.01 36.77 36.04
C LYS A 42 21.82 35.56 36.50
N ILE A 43 22.97 35.30 35.85
CA ILE A 43 23.87 34.22 36.27
C ILE A 43 24.46 34.49 37.65
N LEU A 44 24.90 35.72 37.93
CA LEU A 44 25.41 36.09 39.26
C LEU A 44 24.34 36.00 40.34
N GLU A 45 23.09 36.36 40.03
CA GLU A 45 21.93 36.19 40.91
C GLU A 45 21.71 34.71 41.27
N VAL A 46 21.75 33.80 40.29
CA VAL A 46 21.57 32.35 40.52
C VAL A 46 22.74 31.73 41.28
N LEU A 47 23.96 32.22 41.05
CA LEU A 47 25.16 31.74 41.76
C LEU A 47 25.14 32.11 43.25
N ASP A 48 24.42 33.17 43.65
CA ASP A 48 24.40 33.68 45.03
C ASP A 48 25.83 33.92 45.58
N MET A 49 26.63 34.61 44.77
CA MET A 49 28.03 34.92 45.06
C MET A 49 28.35 36.38 44.79
N GLU A 50 29.08 36.96 45.72
CA GLU A 50 29.72 38.27 45.55
C GLU A 50 31.22 38.08 45.25
N PRO A 51 31.82 38.88 44.37
CA PRO A 51 33.28 38.93 44.24
C PRO A 51 33.94 39.49 45.52
N GLY A 52 35.15 39.03 45.82
CA GLY A 52 35.96 39.54 46.93
C GLY A 52 35.64 38.93 48.30
N VAL A 53 34.92 37.81 48.36
CA VAL A 53 34.63 37.09 49.61
C VAL A 53 35.28 35.71 49.66
N GLU A 54 35.57 35.29 50.89
CA GLU A 54 36.02 33.95 51.24
C GLU A 54 34.84 32.98 51.23
N LEU A 55 34.87 31.98 50.36
CA LEU A 55 33.79 30.99 50.21
C LEU A 55 34.32 29.57 50.41
N PRO A 56 33.61 28.72 51.18
CA PRO A 56 33.91 27.29 51.21
C PRO A 56 33.75 26.69 49.81
N TYR A 57 34.70 25.86 49.38
CA TYR A 57 34.62 25.16 48.08
C TYR A 57 33.28 24.43 47.86
N GLN A 58 32.70 23.89 48.93
CA GLN A 58 31.37 23.25 48.89
C GLN A 58 30.25 24.21 48.50
N LYS A 59 30.29 25.47 48.97
CA LYS A 59 29.33 26.50 48.54
C LYS A 59 29.51 26.79 47.05
N ILE A 60 30.75 26.83 46.57
CA ILE A 60 31.05 27.06 45.14
C ILE A 60 30.49 25.95 44.26
N LYS A 61 30.81 24.70 44.60
CA LYS A 61 30.28 23.52 43.91
C LYS A 61 28.75 23.48 43.91
N LYS A 62 28.12 23.84 45.04
CA LYS A 62 26.66 23.92 45.16
C LYS A 62 26.07 24.97 44.23
N SER A 63 26.63 26.17 44.19
CA SER A 63 26.15 27.24 43.32
C SER A 63 26.33 26.92 41.82
N ILE A 64 27.43 26.27 41.43
CA ILE A 64 27.60 25.78 40.05
C ILE A 64 26.53 24.72 39.72
N GLY A 65 26.23 23.83 40.66
CA GLY A 65 25.11 22.89 40.54
C GLY A 65 23.77 23.59 40.33
N SER A 66 23.44 24.59 41.17
CA SER A 66 22.24 25.41 41.03
C SER A 66 22.16 26.11 39.67
N LEU A 67 23.28 26.57 39.12
CA LEU A 67 23.32 27.21 37.81
C LEU A 67 23.06 26.20 36.68
N ILE A 68 23.60 24.98 36.77
CA ILE A 68 23.29 23.90 35.81
C ILE A 68 21.81 23.56 35.86
N ASP A 69 21.27 23.36 37.07
CA ASP A 69 19.86 23.06 37.29
C ASP A 69 18.97 24.18 36.73
N TYR A 70 19.36 25.44 36.91
CA TYR A 70 18.65 26.58 36.33
C TYR A 70 18.61 26.52 34.80
N TYR A 71 19.75 26.28 34.13
CA TYR A 71 19.79 26.11 32.68
C TYR A 71 18.89 24.96 32.20
N HIS A 72 18.91 23.82 32.90
CA HIS A 72 18.11 22.65 32.55
C HIS A 72 16.61 22.90 32.75
N ASN A 73 16.23 23.57 33.84
CA ASN A 73 14.85 23.94 34.14
C ASN A 73 14.28 24.93 33.12
N GLU A 74 15.09 25.83 32.59
CA GLU A 74 14.69 26.76 31.52
C GLU A 74 14.62 26.10 30.13
N GLY A 75 15.09 24.85 29.97
CA GLY A 75 14.96 24.07 28.74
C GLY A 75 16.28 23.82 27.98
N TYR A 76 17.42 24.26 28.50
CA TYR A 76 18.76 24.03 27.93
C TYR A 76 19.35 22.71 28.43
N ARG A 77 18.67 21.59 28.17
CA ARG A 77 18.95 20.27 28.79
C ARG A 77 20.36 19.70 28.56
N ILE A 78 21.00 20.08 27.46
CA ILE A 78 22.35 19.57 27.11
C ILE A 78 23.46 20.54 27.52
N ALA A 79 23.12 21.63 28.23
CA ALA A 79 24.08 22.58 28.72
C ALA A 79 25.02 21.93 29.75
N LYS A 80 26.30 22.23 29.64
CA LYS A 80 27.34 21.83 30.58
C LYS A 80 28.05 23.07 31.11
N ILE A 81 28.38 23.07 32.39
CA ILE A 81 29.08 24.16 33.05
C ILE A 81 30.31 23.60 33.73
N GLU A 82 31.47 24.11 33.34
CA GLU A 82 32.76 23.81 33.96
C GLU A 82 33.23 25.04 34.72
N SER A 83 33.87 24.82 35.88
CA SER A 83 34.40 25.91 36.68
C SER A 83 35.81 25.59 37.16
N PHE A 84 36.71 26.56 37.06
CA PHE A 84 38.08 26.44 37.54
C PHE A 84 38.60 27.78 38.04
N PHE A 85 39.70 27.75 38.80
CA PHE A 85 40.38 28.95 39.28
C PHE A 85 41.62 29.22 38.44
N ASP A 86 41.85 30.48 38.10
CA ASP A 86 43.14 30.91 37.56
C ASP A 86 44.18 31.14 38.69
N LEU A 87 45.41 31.48 38.30
CA LEU A 87 46.50 31.77 39.24
C LEU A 87 46.24 33.01 40.11
N ASN A 88 45.32 33.88 39.71
CA ASN A 88 44.91 35.08 40.44
C ASN A 88 43.68 34.84 41.30
N GLN A 89 43.27 33.58 41.51
CA GLN A 89 42.08 33.22 42.27
C GLN A 89 40.78 33.82 41.71
N ASN A 90 40.74 34.07 40.40
CA ASN A 90 39.49 34.36 39.70
C ASN A 90 38.76 33.05 39.40
N LEU A 91 37.48 32.99 39.73
CA LEU A 91 36.61 31.88 39.34
C LEU A 91 36.18 32.06 37.88
N ILE A 92 36.65 31.19 37.00
CA ILE A 92 36.25 31.14 35.60
C ILE A 92 35.16 30.08 35.46
N ILE A 93 34.01 30.50 34.93
CA ILE A 93 32.85 29.66 34.64
C ILE A 93 32.67 29.61 33.13
N GLU A 94 32.94 28.44 32.54
CA GLU A 94 32.73 28.17 31.12
C GLU A 94 31.40 27.46 30.93
N ILE A 95 30.49 28.11 30.20
CA ILE A 95 29.16 27.59 29.90
C ILE A 95 29.15 27.09 28.45
N GLN A 96 28.89 25.80 28.29
CA GLN A 96 28.69 25.15 27.00
C GLN A 96 27.18 24.91 26.82
N GLU A 97 26.47 25.85 26.21
CA GLU A 97 25.00 25.82 26.11
C GLU A 97 24.45 24.70 25.19
N GLY A 98 25.33 24.06 24.40
CA GLY A 98 24.98 22.95 23.53
C GLY A 98 24.53 23.41 22.14
N LEU A 99 25.48 23.77 21.30
CA LEU A 99 25.24 24.14 19.90
C LEU A 99 25.03 22.89 19.04
N ILE A 100 24.00 22.91 18.20
CA ILE A 100 23.74 21.83 17.26
C ILE A 100 24.55 22.04 15.98
N GLN A 101 25.54 21.19 15.72
CA GLN A 101 26.36 21.26 14.52
C GLN A 101 25.60 20.78 13.28
N GLU A 102 24.80 19.73 13.44
CA GLU A 102 24.06 19.11 12.34
C GLU A 102 22.84 18.35 12.88
N VAL A 103 21.79 18.27 12.06
CA VAL A 103 20.58 17.49 12.32
C VAL A 103 20.57 16.28 11.40
N ILE A 104 20.54 15.08 11.98
CA ILE A 104 20.58 13.80 11.28
C ILE A 104 19.23 13.11 11.43
N PHE A 105 18.66 12.71 10.31
CA PHE A 105 17.34 12.08 10.23
C PHE A 105 17.48 10.56 10.11
N LEU A 106 16.89 9.80 11.03
CA LEU A 106 16.97 8.33 11.07
C LEU A 106 15.57 7.70 11.03
N ASN A 107 15.42 6.55 10.36
CA ASN A 107 14.15 5.81 10.29
C ASN A 107 12.96 6.65 9.80
N LEU A 108 13.22 7.60 8.90
CA LEU A 108 12.23 8.43 8.24
C LEU A 108 12.20 8.10 6.75
N ASN A 109 11.00 8.05 6.17
CA ASN A 109 10.83 7.90 4.73
C ASN A 109 11.17 9.23 4.02
N TYR A 110 11.29 9.24 2.68
CA TYR A 110 11.79 10.43 1.98
C TYR A 110 10.91 11.67 2.17
N TYR A 111 9.58 11.51 2.14
CA TYR A 111 8.65 12.61 2.40
C TYR A 111 8.79 13.14 3.82
N GLN A 112 8.93 12.25 4.80
CA GLN A 112 9.16 12.62 6.20
C GLN A 112 10.50 13.35 6.36
N VAL A 113 11.58 12.90 5.70
CA VAL A 113 12.86 13.61 5.67
C VAL A 113 12.68 15.01 5.08
N TYR A 114 11.95 15.16 3.98
CA TYR A 114 11.69 16.45 3.36
C TYR A 114 10.90 17.38 4.30
N ALA A 115 9.76 16.93 4.82
CA ALA A 115 8.94 17.72 5.74
C ALA A 115 9.72 18.08 7.02
N THR A 116 10.48 17.14 7.56
CA THR A 116 11.32 17.37 8.74
C THR A 116 12.46 18.32 8.43
N ARG A 117 13.08 18.26 7.25
CA ARG A 117 14.13 19.18 6.81
C ARG A 117 13.60 20.59 6.57
N VAL A 118 12.37 20.75 6.09
CA VAL A 118 11.73 22.08 5.97
C VAL A 118 11.59 22.72 7.36
N GLU A 119 11.18 21.94 8.36
CA GLU A 119 10.98 22.47 9.71
C GLU A 119 12.29 22.61 10.50
N PHE A 120 13.25 21.70 10.36
CA PHE A 120 14.51 21.68 11.14
C PHE A 120 15.74 22.18 10.38
N GLY A 121 15.61 22.57 9.12
CA GLY A 121 16.73 23.01 8.30
C GLY A 121 17.45 24.24 8.87
N ASP A 122 16.76 25.06 9.67
CA ASP A 122 17.30 26.24 10.33
C ASP A 122 17.92 25.97 11.71
N TYR A 123 17.87 24.73 12.21
CA TYR A 123 18.34 24.35 13.54
C TYR A 123 19.86 24.12 13.61
N LYS A 124 20.52 24.11 12.45
CA LYS A 124 21.97 24.06 12.35
C LYS A 124 22.59 25.32 12.96
N ASP A 125 23.66 25.13 13.72
CA ASP A 125 24.45 26.15 14.43
C ASP A 125 23.63 26.96 15.46
N ARG A 126 22.53 26.40 15.96
CA ARG A 126 21.72 27.00 17.04
C ARG A 126 21.93 26.30 18.38
N VAL A 127 21.75 27.04 19.46
CA VAL A 127 21.71 26.48 20.82
C VAL A 127 20.46 25.63 20.97
N PHE A 128 20.61 24.41 21.49
CA PHE A 128 19.47 23.55 21.76
C PHE A 128 18.56 24.17 22.83
N TYR A 129 17.27 24.30 22.49
CA TYR A 129 16.25 24.79 23.41
C TYR A 129 15.00 23.93 23.29
N GLN A 130 14.70 23.19 24.36
CA GLN A 130 13.67 22.15 24.34
C GLN A 130 12.26 22.68 23.95
N PRO A 131 11.77 23.83 24.44
CA PRO A 131 10.43 24.30 24.05
C PRO A 131 10.28 24.56 22.54
N VAL A 132 11.35 25.00 21.86
CA VAL A 132 11.34 25.16 20.40
C VAL A 132 11.38 23.80 19.72
N MET A 133 12.18 22.86 20.22
CA MET A 133 12.20 21.47 19.72
C MET A 133 10.80 20.86 19.77
N ASP A 134 10.14 20.90 20.93
CA ASP A 134 8.82 20.32 21.15
C ASP A 134 7.76 20.98 20.25
N LYS A 135 7.83 22.30 20.05
CA LYS A 135 6.95 23.03 19.11
C LYS A 135 7.16 22.55 17.66
N LYS A 136 8.40 22.39 17.21
CA LYS A 136 8.73 21.93 15.87
C LYS A 136 8.30 20.48 15.64
N LEU A 137 8.55 19.59 16.61
CA LEU A 137 8.08 18.20 16.55
C LEU A 137 6.54 18.11 16.46
N ASN A 138 5.83 18.94 17.22
CA ASN A 138 4.36 19.04 17.12
C ASN A 138 3.88 19.57 15.76
N ALA A 139 4.58 20.54 15.17
CA ALA A 139 4.26 21.04 13.84
C ALA A 139 4.38 19.93 12.78
N ILE A 140 5.47 19.15 12.83
CA ILE A 140 5.65 18.01 11.92
C ILE A 140 4.60 16.95 12.16
N LYS A 141 4.29 16.60 13.42
CA LYS A 141 3.24 15.61 13.76
C LYS A 141 1.92 15.91 13.05
N ASN A 142 1.55 17.20 12.95
CA ASN A 142 0.35 17.65 12.25
C ASN A 142 0.46 17.54 10.72
N VAL A 143 1.65 17.65 10.15
CA VAL A 143 1.90 17.60 8.68
C VAL A 143 1.97 16.15 8.18
N ILE A 144 2.74 15.31 8.85
CA ILE A 144 3.04 13.95 8.35
C ILE A 144 2.17 12.85 8.97
N GLY A 145 1.28 13.18 9.92
CA GLY A 145 0.39 12.22 10.58
C GLY A 145 1.11 11.07 11.30
N ALA A 146 2.40 11.22 11.59
CA ALA A 146 3.23 10.15 12.11
C ALA A 146 3.20 10.07 13.64
N SER A 147 3.42 8.86 14.14
CA SER A 147 3.71 8.53 15.55
C SER A 147 4.84 9.39 16.13
N ASP A 148 4.88 9.50 17.45
CA ASP A 148 5.83 10.33 18.20
C ASP A 148 7.28 10.19 17.70
N PHE A 149 7.94 11.33 17.47
CA PHE A 149 9.37 11.39 17.23
C PHE A 149 10.14 11.18 18.53
N ASP A 150 11.35 10.65 18.39
CA ASP A 150 12.37 10.64 19.43
C ASP A 150 13.60 11.42 18.96
N TYR A 151 14.34 11.96 19.91
CA TYR A 151 15.59 12.65 19.60
C TYR A 151 16.71 12.33 20.59
N ASP A 152 17.93 12.29 20.06
CA ASP A 152 19.14 11.99 20.82
C ASP A 152 20.30 12.91 20.41
N PHE A 153 21.31 13.01 21.27
CA PHE A 153 22.46 13.88 21.07
C PHE A 153 23.78 13.12 21.16
N VAL A 154 24.68 13.38 20.21
CA VAL A 154 26.05 12.88 20.26
C VAL A 154 27.03 14.05 20.30
N PRO A 155 27.89 14.18 21.31
CA PRO A 155 28.88 15.26 21.38
C PRO A 155 29.91 15.14 20.25
N VAL A 156 30.30 16.27 19.66
CA VAL A 156 31.34 16.35 18.63
C VAL A 156 32.71 16.32 19.32
N LYS A 157 33.53 15.31 19.03
CA LYS A 157 34.79 15.05 19.76
C LYS A 157 35.79 16.20 19.65
N GLU A 158 35.83 16.87 18.50
CA GLU A 158 36.81 17.92 18.19
C GLU A 158 36.34 19.32 18.62
N ARG A 159 35.07 19.47 19.06
CA ARG A 159 34.47 20.78 19.37
C ARG A 159 33.65 20.71 20.66
N LYS A 160 34.24 21.18 21.76
CA LYS A 160 33.56 21.29 23.05
C LYS A 160 32.28 22.11 22.92
N GLY A 161 31.20 21.63 23.53
CA GLY A 161 29.88 22.27 23.51
C GLY A 161 29.09 22.11 22.21
N TYR A 162 29.58 21.36 21.22
CA TYR A 162 28.84 21.04 19.99
C TYR A 162 28.28 19.62 20.03
N TYR A 163 27.09 19.45 19.46
CA TYR A 163 26.35 18.19 19.42
C TYR A 163 25.77 17.93 18.03
N LEU A 164 25.70 16.66 17.64
CA LEU A 164 24.87 16.17 16.55
C LEU A 164 23.50 15.83 17.12
N LEU A 165 22.44 16.37 16.51
CA LEU A 165 21.06 16.07 16.87
C LEU A 165 20.53 14.97 15.96
N PHE A 166 20.15 13.82 16.52
CA PHE A 166 19.50 12.74 15.80
C PHE A 166 17.99 12.84 16.02
N LEU A 167 17.21 12.92 14.94
CA LEU A 167 15.76 12.84 14.95
C LEU A 167 15.32 11.53 14.33
N SER A 168 14.51 10.75 15.05
CA SER A 168 14.04 9.45 14.58
C SER A 168 12.56 9.25 14.85
N LYS A 169 11.89 8.44 14.02
CA LYS A 169 10.55 7.94 14.33
C LYS A 169 10.65 6.91 15.46
N LYS A 170 9.85 7.02 16.54
CA LYS A 170 9.81 5.95 17.56
C LYS A 170 9.47 4.63 16.87
N SER A 171 10.42 3.70 16.94
CA SER A 171 10.32 2.38 16.32
C SER A 171 9.46 1.40 17.11
N LYS A 172 8.92 1.79 18.27
CA LYS A 172 7.99 0.93 19.00
C LYS A 172 6.63 0.98 18.31
N PRO A 173 6.16 -0.13 17.69
CA PRO A 173 4.75 -0.23 17.36
C PRO A 173 3.98 -0.01 18.66
N ASP A 174 3.01 0.89 18.64
CA ASP A 174 2.07 1.01 19.74
C ASP A 174 1.56 -0.40 20.04
N PRO A 175 1.76 -0.94 21.26
CA PRO A 175 1.34 -2.29 21.60
C PRO A 175 -0.18 -2.48 21.47
N ASN A 176 -0.95 -1.39 21.34
CA ASN A 176 -2.39 -1.42 21.08
C ASN A 176 -2.75 -1.43 19.59
N ILE A 177 -1.82 -1.14 18.69
CA ILE A 177 -2.04 -1.31 17.24
C ILE A 177 -1.87 -2.80 16.94
N PRO A 178 -2.94 -3.48 16.49
CA PRO A 178 -2.87 -4.91 16.22
C PRO A 178 -1.73 -5.24 15.26
N VAL A 179 -0.97 -6.28 15.58
CA VAL A 179 0.21 -6.73 14.80
C VAL A 179 -0.09 -6.96 13.31
N HIS A 180 -1.36 -7.20 12.94
CA HIS A 180 -1.77 -7.33 11.54
C HIS A 180 -1.82 -5.98 10.79
N LEU A 181 -2.09 -4.86 11.46
CA LEU A 181 -2.00 -3.50 10.88
C LEU A 181 -0.56 -3.00 10.85
N ALA A 182 0.28 -3.42 11.78
CA ALA A 182 1.72 -3.09 11.78
C ALA A 182 2.53 -3.90 10.75
N LYS A 183 2.00 -5.05 10.29
CA LYS A 183 2.61 -5.89 9.25
C LYS A 183 2.38 -5.40 7.83
N GLU A 184 1.45 -4.49 7.58
CA GLU A 184 1.14 -3.97 6.23
C GLU A 184 2.17 -2.98 5.67
N ILE A 185 3.35 -2.88 6.28
CA ILE A 185 4.53 -2.30 5.62
C ILE A 185 5.21 -3.45 4.84
N HIS A 186 4.51 -4.00 3.85
CA HIS A 186 5.08 -5.06 3.00
C HIS A 186 5.91 -4.42 1.88
N GLU A 187 7.23 -4.54 1.91
CA GLU A 187 8.14 -3.96 0.90
C GLU A 187 7.99 -4.63 -0.48
N PHE A 188 7.51 -5.88 -0.53
CA PHE A 188 7.26 -6.64 -1.76
C PHE A 188 6.41 -7.89 -1.46
N TYR A 189 5.44 -8.22 -2.32
CA TYR A 189 4.81 -9.55 -2.33
C TYR A 189 4.49 -10.00 -3.76
N ALA A 190 4.30 -11.31 -3.94
CA ALA A 190 3.83 -11.89 -5.19
C ALA A 190 2.60 -12.76 -4.94
N ASP A 191 1.50 -12.47 -5.64
CA ASP A 191 0.33 -13.35 -5.68
C ASP A 191 0.43 -14.25 -6.91
N ILE A 192 0.31 -15.57 -6.71
CA ILE A 192 0.26 -16.54 -7.80
C ILE A 192 -1.09 -17.27 -7.73
N ASP A 193 -1.89 -17.12 -8.77
CA ASP A 193 -3.18 -17.77 -8.94
C ASP A 193 -3.16 -18.72 -10.14
N PHE A 194 -3.93 -19.79 -10.04
CA PHE A 194 -4.16 -20.76 -11.10
C PHE A 194 -5.65 -21.04 -11.16
N ASN A 195 -6.29 -20.68 -12.27
CA ASN A 195 -7.70 -20.96 -12.50
C ASN A 195 -7.87 -21.98 -13.63
N PHE A 196 -8.63 -23.04 -13.39
CA PHE A 196 -9.01 -24.03 -14.38
C PHE A 196 -10.52 -23.95 -14.59
N ARG A 197 -10.96 -23.71 -15.83
CA ARG A 197 -12.39 -23.53 -16.13
C ARG A 197 -12.94 -24.48 -17.18
N GLY A 198 -14.20 -24.85 -17.01
CA GLY A 198 -15.02 -25.52 -18.02
C GLY A 198 -14.72 -27.00 -18.23
N TRP A 199 -15.51 -27.64 -19.11
CA TRP A 199 -15.38 -29.07 -19.44
C TRP A 199 -14.00 -29.43 -20.02
N LEU A 200 -13.34 -28.47 -20.67
CA LEU A 200 -12.00 -28.68 -21.21
C LEU A 200 -10.89 -28.43 -20.19
N LEU A 201 -11.11 -27.82 -19.01
CA LEU A 201 -10.08 -27.48 -18.00
C LEU A 201 -9.04 -26.41 -18.42
N SER A 202 -9.43 -25.25 -18.96
CA SER A 202 -8.46 -24.25 -19.41
C SER A 202 -7.62 -23.72 -18.23
N LEU A 203 -6.30 -23.97 -18.20
CA LEU A 203 -5.43 -23.43 -17.14
C LEU A 203 -5.13 -21.95 -17.41
N VAL A 204 -5.25 -21.14 -16.37
CA VAL A 204 -4.91 -19.71 -16.34
C VAL A 204 -3.96 -19.45 -15.18
N PRO A 205 -2.62 -19.60 -15.32
CA PRO A 205 -1.71 -18.96 -14.39
C PRO A 205 -1.85 -17.45 -14.45
N TYR A 206 -1.98 -16.86 -13.29
CA TYR A 206 -1.92 -15.44 -13.06
C TYR A 206 -0.83 -15.18 -12.02
N VAL A 207 0.07 -14.25 -12.32
CA VAL A 207 1.13 -13.81 -11.42
C VAL A 207 1.04 -12.31 -11.30
N ASP A 208 0.82 -11.80 -10.09
CA ASP A 208 0.84 -10.38 -9.78
C ASP A 208 1.98 -10.06 -8.82
N PHE A 209 2.94 -9.27 -9.29
CA PHE A 209 4.00 -8.74 -8.46
C PHE A 209 3.60 -7.34 -8.02
N THR A 210 3.52 -7.11 -6.71
CA THR A 210 3.34 -5.76 -6.19
C THR A 210 4.56 -5.33 -5.38
N LEU A 211 5.18 -4.24 -5.85
CA LEU A 211 6.25 -3.52 -5.19
C LEU A 211 5.65 -2.29 -4.51
N TYR A 212 5.63 -2.27 -3.18
CA TYR A 212 5.20 -1.10 -2.42
C TYR A 212 6.41 -0.28 -1.98
N ASN A 213 6.14 0.98 -1.68
CA ASN A 213 7.09 1.89 -1.07
C ASN A 213 8.44 1.93 -1.81
N ILE A 214 8.41 1.88 -3.15
CA ILE A 214 9.64 1.89 -3.96
C ILE A 214 10.45 3.15 -3.63
N GLY A 215 11.71 2.96 -3.23
CA GLY A 215 12.59 4.06 -2.80
C GLY A 215 12.19 4.72 -1.48
N ASN A 216 11.36 4.09 -0.66
CA ASN A 216 10.83 4.64 0.59
C ASN A 216 10.01 5.92 0.42
N ILE A 217 9.22 6.01 -0.66
CA ILE A 217 8.40 7.18 -0.97
C ILE A 217 6.93 6.83 -1.18
N ASP A 218 6.40 5.68 -0.73
CA ASP A 218 4.98 5.27 -0.96
C ASP A 218 4.58 5.19 -2.46
N HIS A 219 5.55 4.90 -3.32
CA HIS A 219 5.28 4.47 -4.70
C HIS A 219 4.77 3.04 -4.71
N ILE A 220 3.72 2.76 -5.47
CA ILE A 220 3.22 1.40 -5.68
C ILE A 220 3.35 1.06 -7.15
N LEU A 221 4.02 -0.05 -7.47
CA LEU A 221 4.09 -0.61 -8.81
C LEU A 221 3.52 -2.02 -8.79
N ARG A 222 2.52 -2.28 -9.62
CA ARG A 222 1.95 -3.61 -9.84
C ARG A 222 2.24 -4.08 -11.25
N LEU A 223 2.79 -5.28 -11.35
CA LEU A 223 3.08 -5.97 -12.59
C LEU A 223 2.27 -7.26 -12.59
N GLY A 224 1.24 -7.32 -13.42
CA GLY A 224 0.41 -8.51 -13.57
C GLY A 224 0.69 -9.22 -14.88
N VAL A 225 0.82 -10.54 -14.85
CA VAL A 225 0.90 -11.41 -16.02
C VAL A 225 -0.16 -12.50 -15.88
N ASP A 226 -1.15 -12.49 -16.77
CA ASP A 226 -2.18 -13.52 -16.90
C ASP A 226 -1.96 -14.22 -18.24
N VAL A 227 -1.81 -15.55 -18.25
CA VAL A 227 -1.75 -16.33 -19.49
C VAL A 227 -2.77 -17.45 -19.42
N ARG A 228 -3.73 -17.46 -20.34
CA ARG A 228 -4.74 -18.53 -20.48
C ARG A 228 -4.33 -19.52 -21.54
N PHE A 229 -4.33 -20.80 -21.17
CA PHE A 229 -4.06 -21.92 -22.07
C PHE A 229 -5.31 -22.77 -22.34
N ALA A 230 -5.49 -23.18 -23.60
CA ALA A 230 -6.43 -24.18 -24.06
C ALA A 230 -5.90 -25.58 -23.77
N THR A 231 -6.63 -26.34 -22.98
CA THR A 231 -6.21 -27.63 -22.44
C THR A 231 -6.13 -28.75 -23.45
N LEU A 232 -6.90 -28.70 -24.54
CA LEU A 232 -6.83 -29.74 -25.59
C LEU A 232 -5.40 -29.92 -26.11
N ASN A 233 -4.62 -28.84 -26.16
CA ASN A 233 -3.25 -28.84 -26.67
C ASN A 233 -2.18 -29.22 -25.62
N TRP A 234 -2.55 -29.30 -24.34
CA TRP A 234 -1.64 -29.67 -23.25
C TRP A 234 -1.18 -31.12 -23.34
N PHE A 235 -2.12 -32.03 -23.59
CA PHE A 235 -1.82 -33.46 -23.74
C PHE A 235 -0.92 -33.75 -24.94
N TYR A 236 -0.84 -32.83 -25.90
CA TYR A 236 0.01 -32.93 -27.09
C TYR A 236 1.33 -32.15 -26.99
N LEU A 237 1.68 -31.59 -25.81
CA LEU A 237 2.89 -30.80 -25.56
C LEU A 237 3.05 -29.57 -26.49
N LYS A 238 1.96 -29.09 -27.11
CA LYS A 238 1.95 -27.88 -27.96
C LYS A 238 1.62 -26.64 -27.14
N PHE A 239 2.43 -26.37 -26.11
CA PHE A 239 2.14 -25.32 -25.13
C PHE A 239 1.99 -23.92 -25.75
N LEU A 240 2.80 -23.55 -26.73
CA LEU A 240 2.71 -22.22 -27.35
C LEU A 240 1.44 -22.06 -28.19
N ASP A 241 1.04 -23.10 -28.94
CA ASP A 241 -0.21 -23.09 -29.72
C ASP A 241 -1.46 -23.17 -28.84
N SER A 242 -1.28 -23.50 -27.56
CA SER A 242 -2.36 -23.56 -26.58
C SER A 242 -2.70 -22.21 -25.96
N ILE A 243 -1.87 -21.17 -26.12
CA ILE A 243 -2.14 -19.85 -25.53
C ILE A 243 -3.37 -19.22 -26.20
N GLN A 244 -4.46 -19.04 -25.45
CA GLN A 244 -5.65 -18.34 -25.92
C GLN A 244 -5.53 -16.84 -25.63
N ASN A 245 -5.28 -16.48 -24.37
CA ASN A 245 -5.20 -15.08 -23.96
C ASN A 245 -3.92 -14.81 -23.18
N GLU A 246 -3.39 -13.61 -23.33
CA GLU A 246 -2.29 -13.08 -22.53
C GLU A 246 -2.66 -11.66 -22.11
N TYR A 247 -2.48 -11.36 -20.83
CA TYR A 247 -2.66 -10.03 -20.29
C TYR A 247 -1.42 -9.66 -19.49
N TYR A 248 -0.71 -8.66 -19.97
CA TYR A 248 0.40 -8.04 -19.27
C TYR A 248 -0.09 -6.68 -18.79
N THR A 249 0.04 -6.39 -17.50
CA THR A 249 -0.44 -5.16 -16.90
C THR A 249 0.67 -4.50 -16.09
N LEU A 250 0.71 -3.18 -16.17
CA LEU A 250 1.62 -2.30 -15.48
C LEU A 250 0.76 -1.20 -14.86
N ASN A 251 0.61 -1.23 -13.53
CA ASN A 251 -0.07 -0.16 -12.80
C ASN A 251 0.94 0.52 -11.89
N TYR A 252 1.05 1.84 -11.98
CA TYR A 252 1.85 2.64 -11.08
C TYR A 252 0.96 3.64 -10.35
N PHE A 253 1.20 3.79 -9.05
CA PHE A 253 0.59 4.80 -8.21
C PHE A 253 1.69 5.63 -7.57
N SER A 254 1.57 6.95 -7.71
CA SER A 254 2.46 7.89 -7.04
C SER A 254 2.14 7.94 -5.54
N PRO A 255 3.03 8.56 -4.76
CA PRO A 255 2.74 8.98 -3.41
C PRO A 255 1.64 10.04 -3.49
N PRO A 256 0.89 10.26 -2.42
CA PRO A 256 -0.06 11.37 -2.39
C PRO A 256 0.70 12.69 -2.49
N PHE A 257 0.40 13.51 -3.51
CA PHE A 257 1.03 14.81 -3.68
C PHE A 257 0.18 15.96 -3.12
N TYR A 258 -1.11 15.69 -2.86
CA TYR A 258 -2.01 16.62 -2.18
C TYR A 258 -3.09 15.86 -1.39
N LYS A 259 -2.96 15.82 -0.06
CA LYS A 259 -3.84 15.02 0.83
C LYS A 259 -3.92 13.57 0.33
N ASP A 260 -5.10 13.12 -0.07
CA ASP A 260 -5.43 11.78 -0.52
C ASP A 260 -5.38 11.62 -2.05
N LEU A 261 -4.83 12.63 -2.77
CA LEU A 261 -4.72 12.64 -4.22
C LEU A 261 -3.40 12.03 -4.68
N ARG A 262 -3.50 10.95 -5.45
CA ARG A 262 -2.40 10.23 -6.07
C ARG A 262 -2.46 10.35 -7.59
N PHE A 263 -1.33 10.44 -8.24
CA PHE A 263 -1.25 10.22 -9.68
C PHE A 263 -1.22 8.71 -9.94
N ASN A 264 -1.89 8.26 -11.00
CA ASN A 264 -1.85 6.86 -11.42
C ASN A 264 -1.55 6.74 -12.91
N PHE A 265 -0.90 5.64 -13.25
CA PHE A 265 -0.53 5.27 -14.60
C PHE A 265 -0.91 3.81 -14.81
N TYR A 266 -1.57 3.52 -15.92
CA TYR A 266 -1.91 2.17 -16.32
C TYR A 266 -1.49 1.93 -17.76
N SER A 267 -0.79 0.83 -17.99
CA SER A 267 -0.47 0.35 -19.32
C SER A 267 -0.41 -1.16 -19.35
N GLY A 268 -0.34 -1.74 -20.55
CA GLY A 268 -0.29 -3.17 -20.69
C GLY A 268 -0.30 -3.65 -22.13
N ALA A 269 -0.43 -4.96 -22.27
CA ALA A 269 -0.67 -5.63 -23.53
C ALA A 269 -1.72 -6.72 -23.30
N LEU A 270 -2.84 -6.66 -24.02
CA LEU A 270 -3.88 -7.69 -23.99
C LEU A 270 -3.91 -8.37 -25.36
N ILE A 271 -3.58 -9.64 -25.40
CA ILE A 271 -3.57 -10.46 -26.61
C ILE A 271 -4.64 -11.53 -26.44
N ASN A 272 -5.71 -11.48 -27.22
CA ASN A 272 -6.77 -12.50 -27.21
C ASN A 272 -6.79 -13.18 -28.58
N ARG A 273 -6.70 -14.51 -28.60
CA ARG A 273 -6.73 -15.38 -29.78
C ARG A 273 -7.97 -16.28 -29.83
N GLY A 274 -8.87 -16.17 -28.85
CA GLY A 274 -10.07 -16.99 -28.74
C GLY A 274 -11.19 -16.59 -29.68
N GLY A 275 -11.13 -15.39 -30.27
CA GLY A 275 -12.18 -14.88 -31.16
C GLY A 275 -13.56 -14.79 -30.48
N ARG A 276 -14.61 -14.99 -31.27
CA ARG A 276 -16.01 -15.06 -30.88
C ARG A 276 -16.57 -16.39 -31.38
N GLY A 277 -16.31 -17.45 -30.61
CA GLY A 277 -16.79 -18.80 -30.95
C GLY A 277 -18.32 -18.89 -31.04
N ASP A 278 -19.01 -18.03 -30.32
CA ASP A 278 -20.45 -17.86 -30.34
C ASP A 278 -20.98 -17.26 -31.66
N LEU A 279 -20.13 -16.49 -32.36
CA LEU A 279 -20.35 -16.01 -33.73
C LEU A 279 -19.70 -16.92 -34.79
N GLY A 280 -18.99 -17.97 -34.37
CA GLY A 280 -18.19 -18.81 -35.28
C GLY A 280 -17.01 -18.09 -35.94
N VAL A 281 -16.55 -16.98 -35.37
CA VAL A 281 -15.43 -16.21 -35.93
C VAL A 281 -14.21 -16.32 -35.02
N ASN A 282 -13.10 -16.78 -35.57
CA ASN A 282 -11.81 -16.79 -34.88
C ASN A 282 -11.00 -15.56 -35.33
N PHE A 283 -10.40 -14.86 -34.36
CA PHE A 283 -9.54 -13.73 -34.64
C PHE A 283 -8.57 -13.51 -33.49
N LYS A 284 -7.52 -12.74 -33.77
CA LYS A 284 -6.55 -12.26 -32.79
C LYS A 284 -6.70 -10.76 -32.59
N THR A 285 -7.05 -10.33 -31.39
CA THR A 285 -6.94 -8.93 -30.98
C THR A 285 -5.68 -8.69 -30.16
N ILE A 286 -4.95 -7.63 -30.47
CA ILE A 286 -3.80 -7.15 -29.69
C ILE A 286 -4.11 -5.72 -29.27
N ARG A 287 -4.11 -5.45 -27.97
CA ARG A 287 -4.48 -4.15 -27.39
C ARG A 287 -3.36 -3.63 -26.50
N PHE A 288 -3.00 -2.36 -26.68
CA PHE A 288 -2.03 -1.66 -25.85
C PHE A 288 -2.69 -0.41 -25.26
N PRO A 289 -3.29 -0.52 -24.06
CA PRO A 289 -3.79 0.65 -23.36
C PRO A 289 -2.63 1.47 -22.79
N PHE A 290 -2.81 2.78 -22.81
CA PHE A 290 -1.99 3.74 -22.10
C PHE A 290 -2.92 4.78 -21.48
N GLU A 291 -3.07 4.72 -20.16
CA GLU A 291 -3.94 5.57 -19.37
C GLU A 291 -3.14 6.30 -18.30
N LEU A 292 -3.43 7.58 -18.13
CA LEU A 292 -2.91 8.42 -17.07
C LEU A 292 -4.09 9.01 -16.30
N GLY A 293 -3.93 9.21 -15.00
CA GLY A 293 -5.00 9.76 -14.22
C GLY A 293 -4.65 10.06 -12.79
N PHE A 294 -5.71 10.20 -12.01
CA PHE A 294 -5.65 10.53 -10.61
C PHE A 294 -6.53 9.57 -9.81
N GLY A 295 -6.04 9.17 -8.64
CA GLY A 295 -6.78 8.43 -7.63
C GLY A 295 -7.02 9.31 -6.41
N PHE A 296 -8.18 9.16 -5.79
CA PHE A 296 -8.61 9.87 -4.60
C PHE A 296 -9.00 8.84 -3.55
N ASP A 297 -8.27 8.80 -2.43
CA ASP A 297 -8.70 8.04 -1.25
C ASP A 297 -9.79 8.85 -0.51
N LEU A 298 -11.05 8.69 -0.89
CA LEU A 298 -12.17 9.32 -0.19
C LEU A 298 -12.55 8.46 1.02
N LYS A 299 -13.13 9.08 2.06
CA LYS A 299 -13.40 8.46 3.37
C LYS A 299 -14.00 7.05 3.31
N TYR A 300 -14.86 6.79 2.32
CA TYR A 300 -15.55 5.51 2.15
C TYR A 300 -15.27 4.84 0.81
N PHE A 301 -14.53 5.46 -0.10
CA PHE A 301 -14.32 4.87 -1.41
C PHE A 301 -13.04 5.41 -2.05
N TRP A 302 -12.33 4.55 -2.73
CA TRP A 302 -11.31 4.97 -3.67
C TRP A 302 -11.96 5.33 -4.99
N ALA A 303 -11.80 6.58 -5.43
CA ALA A 303 -12.21 7.01 -6.75
C ALA A 303 -10.99 7.15 -7.65
N SER A 304 -11.07 6.71 -8.90
CA SER A 304 -10.04 6.99 -9.90
C SER A 304 -10.63 7.55 -11.16
N LEU A 305 -10.02 8.61 -11.66
CA LEU A 305 -10.34 9.20 -12.95
C LEU A 305 -9.14 9.07 -13.86
N ARG A 306 -9.31 8.40 -14.99
CA ARG A 306 -8.26 8.12 -15.97
C ARG A 306 -8.67 8.57 -17.35
N THR A 307 -7.70 9.04 -18.12
CA THR A 307 -7.83 9.34 -19.53
C THR A 307 -6.68 8.68 -20.27
N GLY A 308 -6.90 8.22 -21.48
CA GLY A 308 -5.88 7.46 -22.18
C GLY A 308 -6.18 7.21 -23.63
N PHE A 309 -5.22 6.58 -24.30
CA PHE A 309 -5.40 6.04 -25.63
C PHE A 309 -5.22 4.53 -25.62
N LEU A 310 -5.88 3.87 -26.55
CA LEU A 310 -5.83 2.44 -26.76
C LEU A 310 -5.49 2.18 -28.22
N TYR A 311 -4.35 1.55 -28.45
CA TYR A 311 -4.01 1.02 -29.77
C TYR A 311 -4.48 -0.44 -29.87
N GLU A 312 -5.23 -0.77 -30.92
CA GLU A 312 -5.79 -2.08 -31.15
C GLU A 312 -5.46 -2.59 -32.56
N LYS A 313 -5.03 -3.86 -32.65
CA LYS A 313 -4.91 -4.62 -33.90
C LYS A 313 -5.90 -5.78 -33.90
N LEU A 314 -6.64 -5.93 -34.98
CA LEU A 314 -7.43 -7.12 -35.30
C LEU A 314 -6.72 -7.88 -36.43
N ARG A 315 -6.43 -9.17 -36.22
CA ARG A 315 -5.64 -10.02 -37.11
C ARG A 315 -6.20 -11.44 -37.21
N ASN A 316 -5.74 -12.19 -38.21
CA ASN A 316 -6.00 -13.62 -38.39
C ASN A 316 -7.50 -13.96 -38.37
N LEU A 317 -8.31 -13.14 -39.03
CA LEU A 317 -9.75 -13.38 -39.14
C LEU A 317 -9.99 -14.67 -39.94
N SER A 318 -10.72 -15.60 -39.35
CA SER A 318 -11.16 -16.84 -39.98
C SER A 318 -12.56 -17.19 -39.51
N TYR A 319 -13.32 -17.83 -40.39
CA TYR A 319 -14.74 -18.13 -40.19
C TYR A 319 -14.94 -19.63 -40.18
N ASN A 320 -15.75 -20.13 -39.24
CA ASN A 320 -16.15 -21.53 -39.24
C ASN A 320 -17.32 -21.71 -40.22
N GLU A 321 -17.14 -22.52 -41.25
CA GLU A 321 -18.14 -22.79 -42.30
C GLU A 321 -19.45 -23.36 -41.71
N ASP A 322 -19.36 -24.06 -40.59
CA ASP A 322 -20.51 -24.69 -39.91
C ASP A 322 -21.27 -23.74 -38.96
N SER A 323 -20.81 -22.50 -38.79
CA SER A 323 -21.44 -21.57 -37.87
C SER A 323 -22.76 -21.02 -38.44
N LEU A 324 -23.82 -21.06 -37.60
CA LEU A 324 -25.17 -20.59 -37.93
C LEU A 324 -25.24 -19.10 -38.31
N VAL A 325 -24.19 -18.32 -37.99
CA VAL A 325 -23.97 -16.99 -38.57
C VAL A 325 -23.35 -17.17 -39.97
N THR A 326 -23.99 -18.00 -40.80
CA THR A 326 -23.67 -18.14 -42.21
C THR A 326 -23.95 -16.80 -42.86
N LEU A 327 -22.93 -15.94 -43.00
CA LEU A 327 -22.61 -15.03 -44.12
C LEU A 327 -23.76 -14.30 -44.87
N SER A 328 -25.00 -14.30 -44.40
CA SER A 328 -26.14 -13.66 -45.04
C SER A 328 -26.21 -12.18 -44.65
N GLU A 329 -25.50 -11.77 -43.60
CA GLU A 329 -25.34 -10.37 -43.20
C GLU A 329 -23.90 -10.02 -42.79
N PRO A 330 -22.89 -10.14 -43.67
CA PRO A 330 -21.55 -9.58 -43.44
C PRO A 330 -21.58 -8.05 -43.16
N TYR A 331 -22.71 -7.40 -43.40
CA TYR A 331 -22.99 -6.01 -43.08
C TYR A 331 -23.26 -5.74 -41.59
N THR A 332 -23.66 -6.74 -40.81
CA THR A 332 -24.05 -6.52 -39.40
C THR A 332 -22.82 -6.27 -38.52
N TYR A 333 -21.67 -6.87 -38.84
CA TYR A 333 -20.41 -6.72 -38.12
C TYR A 333 -19.25 -6.35 -39.05
N PHE A 334 -19.33 -5.16 -39.65
CA PHE A 334 -18.34 -4.71 -40.64
C PHE A 334 -16.89 -4.76 -40.11
N GLU A 335 -16.63 -4.55 -38.82
CA GLU A 335 -15.30 -4.73 -38.22
C GLU A 335 -14.69 -6.12 -38.41
N LEU A 336 -15.48 -7.18 -38.51
CA LEU A 336 -14.96 -8.54 -38.65
C LEU A 336 -14.60 -8.86 -40.11
N THR A 337 -14.93 -8.00 -41.07
CA THR A 337 -14.70 -8.28 -42.50
C THR A 337 -13.25 -8.14 -42.95
N LYS A 338 -12.43 -7.41 -42.20
CA LYS A 338 -11.03 -7.16 -42.55
C LYS A 338 -10.17 -6.93 -41.32
N GLU A 339 -8.88 -7.20 -41.45
CA GLU A 339 -7.91 -6.80 -40.44
C GLU A 339 -7.86 -5.27 -40.34
N THR A 340 -7.76 -4.76 -39.11
CA THR A 340 -7.77 -3.32 -38.86
C THR A 340 -6.78 -2.95 -37.76
N ASP A 341 -6.28 -1.72 -37.86
CA ASP A 341 -5.57 -1.03 -36.80
C ASP A 341 -6.43 0.16 -36.36
N ASN A 342 -6.84 0.16 -35.10
CA ASN A 342 -7.69 1.20 -34.54
C ASN A 342 -6.94 1.90 -33.41
N TYR A 343 -7.16 3.21 -33.31
CA TYR A 343 -6.77 4.02 -32.17
C TYR A 343 -8.04 4.51 -31.52
N TYR A 344 -8.15 4.35 -30.21
CA TYR A 344 -9.26 4.86 -29.43
C TYR A 344 -8.73 5.82 -28.37
N ASN A 345 -9.49 6.85 -28.06
CA ASN A 345 -9.35 7.62 -26.84
C ASN A 345 -10.35 7.08 -25.81
N SER A 346 -10.00 7.18 -24.54
CA SER A 346 -10.84 6.67 -23.45
C SER A 346 -10.83 7.61 -22.26
N PHE A 347 -11.95 7.64 -21.56
CA PHE A 347 -12.12 8.28 -20.26
C PHE A 347 -12.79 7.27 -19.32
N THR A 348 -12.14 6.97 -18.20
CA THR A 348 -12.58 5.94 -17.26
C THR A 348 -12.73 6.53 -15.86
N LEU A 349 -13.91 6.38 -15.29
CA LEU A 349 -14.19 6.61 -13.87
C LEU A 349 -14.35 5.26 -13.18
N ASN A 350 -13.55 5.01 -12.14
CA ASN A 350 -13.75 3.86 -11.26
C ASN A 350 -14.05 4.34 -9.84
N LEU A 351 -15.05 3.76 -9.21
CA LEU A 351 -15.33 3.91 -7.78
C LEU A 351 -15.22 2.53 -7.14
N ASN A 352 -14.37 2.40 -6.13
CA ASN A 352 -14.12 1.17 -5.41
C ASN A 352 -14.35 1.39 -3.92
N HIS A 353 -15.18 0.58 -3.31
CA HIS A 353 -15.37 0.53 -1.87
C HIS A 353 -15.14 -0.88 -1.39
N THR A 354 -14.21 -1.03 -0.45
CA THR A 354 -13.86 -2.32 0.16
C THR A 354 -14.01 -2.20 1.66
N ILE A 355 -14.81 -3.08 2.27
CA ILE A 355 -14.91 -3.20 3.73
C ILE A 355 -14.29 -4.53 4.12
N SER A 356 -13.13 -4.46 4.77
CA SER A 356 -12.44 -5.67 5.22
C SER A 356 -13.16 -6.33 6.40
N LYS A 357 -13.35 -7.65 6.32
CA LYS A 357 -13.98 -8.42 7.40
C LYS A 357 -12.91 -8.90 8.38
N LYS A 358 -13.00 -8.40 9.62
CA LYS A 358 -12.03 -8.63 10.71
C LYS A 358 -11.65 -10.10 10.97
N TYR A 359 -12.53 -11.05 10.64
CA TYR A 359 -12.40 -12.45 11.07
C TYR A 359 -12.01 -13.43 9.96
N MET A 360 -11.86 -12.99 8.70
CA MET A 360 -11.46 -13.88 7.61
C MET A 360 -10.68 -13.13 6.54
N LYS A 361 -9.46 -13.59 6.28
CA LYS A 361 -8.65 -13.10 5.16
C LYS A 361 -9.39 -13.34 3.83
N GLU A 362 -9.26 -12.42 2.89
CA GLU A 362 -9.77 -12.48 1.50
C GLU A 362 -11.30 -12.42 1.31
N LYS A 363 -12.08 -12.17 2.37
CA LYS A 363 -13.55 -12.13 2.30
C LYS A 363 -14.07 -10.74 2.59
N ASP A 364 -13.61 -9.79 1.78
CA ASP A 364 -13.98 -8.39 1.91
C ASP A 364 -15.28 -8.11 1.15
N ASP A 365 -16.11 -7.28 1.74
CA ASP A 365 -17.26 -6.77 1.01
C ASP A 365 -16.77 -5.74 -0.01
N THR A 366 -17.08 -5.93 -1.28
CA THR A 366 -16.65 -5.01 -2.34
C THR A 366 -17.83 -4.40 -3.06
N THR A 367 -17.65 -3.16 -3.50
CA THR A 367 -18.55 -2.47 -4.42
C THR A 367 -17.68 -1.71 -5.40
N ASN A 368 -17.77 -2.08 -6.67
CA ASN A 368 -17.03 -1.48 -7.76
C ASN A 368 -18.02 -0.94 -8.79
N LEU A 369 -17.81 0.29 -9.23
CA LEU A 369 -18.48 0.88 -10.38
C LEU A 369 -17.40 1.39 -11.33
N ALA A 370 -17.39 0.87 -12.55
CA ALA A 370 -16.55 1.33 -13.64
C ALA A 370 -17.42 1.92 -14.74
N VAL A 371 -17.12 3.14 -15.17
CA VAL A 371 -17.74 3.80 -16.32
C VAL A 371 -16.64 4.23 -17.26
N THR A 372 -16.64 3.70 -18.48
CA THR A 372 -15.67 4.02 -19.51
C THR A 372 -16.38 4.57 -20.74
N TYR A 373 -15.94 5.73 -21.20
CA TYR A 373 -16.31 6.27 -22.51
C TYR A 373 -15.14 6.05 -23.47
N THR A 374 -15.37 5.33 -24.55
CA THR A 374 -14.33 5.02 -25.57
C THR A 374 -14.78 5.54 -26.92
N PHE A 375 -13.89 6.20 -27.65
CA PHE A 375 -14.24 6.80 -28.94
C PHE A 375 -13.07 6.92 -29.91
N ASN A 376 -13.42 6.93 -31.20
CA ASN A 376 -12.59 7.32 -32.33
C ASN A 376 -13.48 7.86 -33.47
N GLU A 377 -12.96 7.96 -34.69
CA GLU A 377 -13.73 8.46 -35.84
C GLU A 377 -14.94 7.58 -36.21
N LYS A 378 -14.86 6.27 -35.97
CA LYS A 378 -15.87 5.29 -36.41
C LYS A 378 -16.80 4.81 -35.29
N TYR A 379 -16.30 4.79 -34.06
CA TYR A 379 -16.93 4.21 -32.88
C TYR A 379 -16.96 5.21 -31.72
N SER A 380 -18.03 5.17 -30.94
CA SER A 380 -18.19 5.97 -29.72
C SER A 380 -19.22 5.27 -28.85
N TRP A 381 -18.83 4.86 -27.65
CA TRP A 381 -19.71 4.15 -26.75
C TRP A 381 -19.36 4.37 -25.27
N PHE A 382 -20.37 4.21 -24.43
CA PHE A 382 -20.20 4.07 -23.00
C PHE A 382 -20.26 2.58 -22.63
N SER A 383 -19.41 2.20 -21.70
CA SER A 383 -19.41 0.90 -21.03
C SER A 383 -19.54 1.15 -19.54
N THR A 384 -20.50 0.51 -18.89
CA THR A 384 -20.71 0.60 -17.44
C THR A 384 -20.73 -0.80 -16.87
N GLU A 385 -19.96 -1.01 -15.82
CA GLU A 385 -19.91 -2.24 -15.05
C GLU A 385 -20.06 -1.92 -13.57
N PHE A 386 -21.01 -2.57 -12.91
CA PHE A 386 -21.18 -2.48 -11.47
C PHE A 386 -21.09 -3.88 -10.88
N ASN A 387 -20.19 -4.05 -9.92
CA ASN A 387 -19.95 -5.29 -9.19
C ASN A 387 -20.19 -5.06 -7.70
N LEU A 388 -20.94 -5.96 -7.08
CA LEU A 388 -21.24 -5.96 -5.65
C LEU A 388 -20.98 -7.36 -5.09
N GLN A 389 -20.20 -7.44 -4.02
CA GLN A 389 -19.96 -8.66 -3.26
C GLN A 389 -20.19 -8.38 -1.78
N ARG A 390 -21.03 -9.19 -1.13
CA ARG A 390 -21.32 -9.09 0.31
C ARG A 390 -21.20 -10.45 0.98
N PHE A 391 -20.46 -10.48 2.08
CA PHE A 391 -20.33 -11.63 2.97
C PHE A 391 -21.10 -11.37 4.27
N PHE A 392 -22.04 -12.27 4.54
CA PHE A 392 -22.78 -12.33 5.79
C PHE A 392 -22.24 -13.51 6.60
N VAL A 393 -21.55 -13.20 7.70
CA VAL A 393 -20.83 -14.18 8.52
C VAL A 393 -21.66 -14.52 9.75
N LYS A 394 -21.87 -15.80 10.00
CA LYS A 394 -22.45 -16.31 11.25
C LYS A 394 -21.57 -17.46 11.73
N ASP A 395 -20.85 -17.24 12.84
CA ASP A 395 -19.81 -18.16 13.32
C ASP A 395 -18.74 -18.42 12.25
N TYR A 396 -18.69 -19.64 11.71
CA TYR A 396 -17.80 -20.04 10.62
C TYR A 396 -18.53 -20.21 9.28
N ASP A 397 -19.86 -20.11 9.27
CA ASP A 397 -20.70 -20.24 8.09
C ASP A 397 -20.87 -18.88 7.40
N LEU A 398 -21.05 -18.93 6.08
CA LEU A 398 -21.14 -17.74 5.24
C LEU A 398 -22.33 -17.84 4.31
N PHE A 399 -23.05 -16.73 4.23
CA PHE A 399 -23.89 -16.45 3.10
C PHE A 399 -23.20 -15.40 2.24
N VAL A 400 -23.04 -15.69 0.95
CA VAL A 400 -22.40 -14.78 0.01
C VAL A 400 -23.37 -14.38 -1.08
N LEU A 401 -23.49 -13.07 -1.25
CA LEU A 401 -24.24 -12.46 -2.33
C LEU A 401 -23.26 -11.79 -3.27
N ARG A 402 -23.31 -12.17 -4.55
CA ARG A 402 -22.64 -11.46 -5.63
C ARG A 402 -23.66 -10.96 -6.61
N TYR A 403 -23.48 -9.76 -7.09
CA TYR A 403 -24.32 -9.14 -8.09
C TYR A 403 -23.45 -8.36 -9.05
N ARG A 404 -23.74 -8.50 -10.34
CA ARG A 404 -23.09 -7.73 -11.39
C ARG A 404 -24.14 -7.20 -12.35
N THR A 405 -23.93 -5.99 -12.84
CA THR A 405 -24.65 -5.48 -14.01
C THR A 405 -23.68 -4.85 -14.98
N VAL A 406 -23.94 -5.06 -16.26
CA VAL A 406 -23.15 -4.56 -17.37
C VAL A 406 -24.07 -3.86 -18.34
N PHE A 407 -23.61 -2.75 -18.90
CA PHE A 407 -24.37 -1.97 -19.85
C PHE A 407 -23.46 -1.26 -20.85
N MET A 408 -23.77 -1.39 -22.14
CA MET A 408 -23.12 -0.70 -23.24
C MET A 408 -24.16 0.07 -24.05
N THR A 409 -23.81 1.29 -24.44
CA THR A 409 -24.65 2.11 -25.33
C THR A 409 -23.77 2.91 -26.29
N GLY A 410 -24.27 3.15 -27.50
CA GLY A 410 -23.52 3.76 -28.60
C GLY A 410 -23.04 2.73 -29.61
N LYS A 411 -22.08 3.12 -30.45
CA LYS A 411 -21.54 2.29 -31.53
C LYS A 411 -20.18 1.74 -31.12
N TYR A 412 -20.11 0.44 -30.91
CA TYR A 412 -18.90 -0.29 -30.48
C TYR A 412 -18.64 -1.51 -31.37
N PRO A 413 -17.40 -1.99 -31.49
CA PRO A 413 -17.11 -3.24 -32.18
C PRO A 413 -17.69 -4.43 -31.41
N VAL A 414 -18.29 -5.41 -32.09
CA VAL A 414 -18.99 -6.54 -31.46
C VAL A 414 -18.14 -7.30 -30.44
N TYR A 415 -16.84 -7.42 -30.66
CA TYR A 415 -15.89 -8.09 -29.78
C TYR A 415 -15.52 -7.31 -28.50
N TYR A 416 -16.17 -6.17 -28.22
CA TYR A 416 -16.13 -5.47 -26.93
C TYR A 416 -17.28 -5.84 -25.98
N GLN A 417 -18.25 -6.64 -26.44
CA GLN A 417 -19.36 -7.09 -25.59
C GLN A 417 -18.88 -7.83 -24.35
N PHE A 418 -19.61 -7.68 -23.25
CA PHE A 418 -19.29 -8.29 -21.97
C PHE A 418 -19.51 -9.79 -22.00
N ALA A 419 -18.52 -10.56 -21.54
CA ALA A 419 -18.70 -11.98 -21.25
C ALA A 419 -19.42 -12.14 -19.89
N LEU A 420 -20.57 -12.80 -19.89
CA LEU A 420 -21.33 -13.01 -18.66
C LEU A 420 -20.75 -14.16 -17.82
N PRO A 421 -20.53 -15.37 -18.34
CA PRO A 421 -20.09 -16.46 -17.47
C PRO A 421 -18.67 -16.20 -16.97
N ASN A 422 -18.51 -16.24 -15.65
CA ASN A 422 -17.22 -16.10 -15.00
C ASN A 422 -17.12 -17.10 -13.83
N GLU A 423 -16.08 -17.01 -13.00
CA GLU A 423 -15.87 -17.96 -11.89
C GLU A 423 -16.91 -17.89 -10.77
N PHE A 424 -17.72 -16.83 -10.71
CA PHE A 424 -18.71 -16.63 -9.66
C PHE A 424 -20.13 -16.48 -10.18
N HIS A 425 -20.32 -16.29 -11.50
CA HIS A 425 -21.60 -15.93 -12.10
C HIS A 425 -21.88 -16.80 -13.31
N LEU A 426 -23.11 -17.33 -13.38
CA LEU A 426 -23.60 -18.22 -14.43
C LEU A 426 -22.62 -19.39 -14.69
N ARG A 427 -22.07 -19.99 -13.63
CA ARG A 427 -21.18 -21.15 -13.75
C ARG A 427 -21.87 -22.29 -14.49
N GLY A 428 -21.13 -23.08 -15.26
CA GLY A 428 -21.69 -24.11 -16.13
C GLY A 428 -22.07 -23.64 -17.53
N TYR A 429 -22.31 -22.35 -17.74
CA TYR A 429 -22.60 -21.82 -19.08
C TYR A 429 -21.33 -21.66 -19.90
N GLY A 430 -21.41 -22.02 -21.20
CA GLY A 430 -20.40 -21.66 -22.21
C GLY A 430 -20.30 -20.15 -22.45
N ALA A 431 -19.49 -19.71 -23.42
CA ALA A 431 -19.33 -18.28 -23.70
C ALA A 431 -20.67 -17.61 -24.06
N LEU A 432 -21.13 -16.66 -23.22
CA LEU A 432 -22.26 -15.78 -23.51
C LEU A 432 -21.78 -14.34 -23.50
N SER A 433 -22.07 -13.61 -24.57
CA SER A 433 -21.73 -12.19 -24.70
C SER A 433 -22.99 -11.34 -24.73
N THR A 434 -22.95 -10.18 -24.07
CA THR A 434 -24.06 -9.23 -24.05
C THR A 434 -23.57 -7.79 -24.08
N ASP A 435 -24.41 -6.89 -24.57
CA ASP A 435 -24.25 -5.45 -24.37
C ASP A 435 -24.92 -4.95 -23.09
N ARG A 436 -25.94 -5.65 -22.61
CA ARG A 436 -26.63 -5.33 -21.36
C ARG A 436 -27.06 -6.58 -20.63
N GLY A 437 -26.83 -6.60 -19.33
CA GLY A 437 -27.20 -7.74 -18.51
C GLY A 437 -27.07 -7.43 -17.03
N MET A 438 -27.67 -8.32 -16.26
CA MET A 438 -27.49 -8.39 -14.82
C MET A 438 -27.45 -9.84 -14.42
N ASP A 439 -26.59 -10.18 -13.47
CA ASP A 439 -26.48 -11.51 -12.93
C ASP A 439 -26.22 -11.46 -11.43
N ALA A 440 -26.67 -12.49 -10.74
CA ALA A 440 -26.57 -12.63 -9.31
C ALA A 440 -26.16 -14.06 -8.97
N SER A 441 -25.36 -14.20 -7.92
CA SER A 441 -24.98 -15.48 -7.33
C SER A 441 -25.27 -15.46 -5.85
N PHE A 442 -25.96 -16.50 -5.41
CA PHE A 442 -26.30 -16.75 -4.02
C PHE A 442 -25.56 -18.00 -3.58
N GLU A 443 -24.68 -17.88 -2.59
CA GLU A 443 -23.88 -19.00 -2.10
C GLU A 443 -24.06 -19.19 -0.59
N ILE A 444 -24.16 -20.46 -0.18
CA ILE A 444 -24.11 -20.88 1.22
C ILE A 444 -22.83 -21.69 1.40
N TRP A 445 -21.97 -21.23 2.30
CA TRP A 445 -20.73 -21.90 2.66
C TRP A 445 -20.90 -22.43 4.08
N ASN A 446 -21.06 -23.74 4.23
CA ASN A 446 -21.12 -24.33 5.57
C ASN A 446 -19.71 -24.79 5.98
N SER A 447 -19.34 -24.52 7.22
CA SER A 447 -18.06 -24.89 7.78
C SER A 447 -18.01 -26.38 8.08
N ILE A 448 -17.03 -27.07 7.50
CA ILE A 448 -16.67 -28.44 7.89
C ILE A 448 -15.58 -28.37 8.98
N SER A 449 -14.64 -27.43 8.85
CA SER A 449 -13.53 -27.26 9.78
C SER A 449 -13.21 -25.77 9.95
N LYS A 450 -13.96 -25.10 10.84
CA LYS A 450 -13.80 -23.68 11.17
C LYS A 450 -13.71 -22.81 9.91
N ASP A 451 -12.70 -21.96 9.83
CA ASP A 451 -12.41 -21.06 8.73
C ASP A 451 -11.66 -21.73 7.56
N ASN A 452 -11.21 -22.98 7.73
CA ASN A 452 -10.30 -23.61 6.78
C ASN A 452 -10.98 -24.44 5.70
N ILE A 453 -12.12 -25.06 5.97
CA ILE A 453 -12.79 -25.95 5.01
C ILE A 453 -14.28 -25.66 5.00
N HIS A 454 -14.81 -25.37 3.83
CA HIS A 454 -16.23 -25.11 3.61
C HIS A 454 -16.78 -25.94 2.46
N ASN A 455 -17.97 -26.54 2.62
CA ASN A 455 -18.78 -26.95 1.47
C ASN A 455 -19.61 -25.77 0.99
N ILE A 456 -19.70 -25.62 -0.32
CA ILE A 456 -20.40 -24.53 -0.98
C ILE A 456 -21.60 -25.11 -1.71
N ILE A 457 -22.76 -24.47 -1.57
CA ILE A 457 -23.92 -24.67 -2.44
C ILE A 457 -24.22 -23.31 -3.05
N PHE A 458 -24.49 -23.27 -4.35
CA PHE A 458 -24.77 -22.01 -5.02
C PHE A 458 -25.89 -22.12 -6.05
N ILE A 459 -26.52 -20.97 -6.30
CA ILE A 459 -27.45 -20.75 -7.39
C ILE A 459 -27.03 -19.45 -8.07
N ASP A 460 -26.80 -19.53 -9.38
CA ASP A 460 -26.49 -18.38 -10.22
C ASP A 460 -27.65 -18.11 -11.15
N THR A 461 -28.03 -16.85 -11.29
CA THR A 461 -29.12 -16.40 -12.16
C THR A 461 -28.68 -15.16 -12.92
N GLY A 462 -29.19 -14.98 -14.13
CA GLY A 462 -28.86 -13.77 -14.88
C GLY A 462 -29.84 -13.51 -16.00
N TRP A 463 -30.14 -12.23 -16.21
CA TRP A 463 -30.87 -11.73 -17.36
C TRP A 463 -29.89 -11.00 -18.29
N PHE A 464 -30.03 -11.20 -19.58
CA PHE A 464 -29.15 -10.58 -20.56
C PHE A 464 -29.80 -10.46 -21.92
N HIS A 465 -29.46 -9.42 -22.66
CA HIS A 465 -29.88 -9.27 -24.05
C HIS A 465 -29.05 -10.24 -24.92
N ASN A 466 -29.64 -11.38 -25.25
CA ASN A 466 -28.97 -12.42 -26.00
C ASN A 466 -28.83 -12.01 -27.48
N MET A 467 -27.71 -11.37 -27.80
CA MET A 467 -27.34 -11.07 -29.19
C MET A 467 -26.63 -12.23 -29.88
N THR A 468 -26.24 -13.25 -29.11
CA THR A 468 -25.46 -14.39 -29.58
C THR A 468 -26.32 -15.45 -30.28
N TYR A 469 -27.46 -15.83 -29.69
CA TYR A 469 -28.33 -16.89 -30.19
C TYR A 469 -29.72 -16.34 -30.50
N ARG A 470 -29.97 -15.99 -31.77
CA ARG A 470 -31.30 -15.49 -32.22
C ARG A 470 -32.31 -16.61 -32.57
N ASP A 471 -31.89 -17.87 -32.65
CA ASP A 471 -32.75 -18.98 -33.07
C ASP A 471 -33.49 -19.69 -31.92
N THR A 472 -34.60 -20.35 -32.27
CA THR A 472 -35.73 -20.79 -31.43
C THR A 472 -35.45 -21.84 -30.34
N ILE A 473 -34.23 -22.35 -30.21
CA ILE A 473 -33.82 -23.27 -29.12
C ILE A 473 -32.82 -22.57 -28.15
N ALA A 474 -32.53 -21.29 -28.38
CA ALA A 474 -31.65 -20.47 -27.57
C ALA A 474 -32.14 -20.38 -26.12
N THR A 475 -31.18 -20.26 -25.19
CA THR A 475 -31.35 -20.08 -23.74
C THR A 475 -32.30 -18.93 -23.32
N GLY A 476 -32.87 -18.18 -24.27
CA GLY A 476 -33.58 -16.93 -24.06
C GLY A 476 -32.66 -15.87 -23.47
N ASP A 477 -33.26 -14.77 -23.00
CA ASP A 477 -32.57 -13.68 -22.31
C ASP A 477 -32.34 -13.97 -20.81
N PHE A 478 -32.31 -15.25 -20.41
CA PHE A 478 -32.22 -15.64 -19.01
C PHE A 478 -31.47 -16.95 -18.80
N GLY A 479 -30.43 -16.93 -17.97
CA GLY A 479 -29.65 -18.08 -17.52
C GLY A 479 -29.89 -18.40 -16.04
N LEU A 480 -29.88 -19.68 -15.72
CA LEU A 480 -29.98 -20.21 -14.36
C LEU A 480 -29.09 -21.45 -14.24
N SER A 481 -28.19 -21.46 -13.28
CA SER A 481 -27.40 -22.63 -12.93
C SER A 481 -27.35 -22.83 -11.43
N TYR A 482 -27.04 -24.04 -11.01
CA TYR A 482 -26.81 -24.35 -9.61
C TYR A 482 -25.67 -25.35 -9.51
N GLY A 483 -25.09 -25.45 -8.32
CA GLY A 483 -23.99 -26.36 -8.13
C GLY A 483 -23.56 -26.50 -6.70
N ILE A 484 -22.52 -27.34 -6.55
CA ILE A 484 -21.87 -27.60 -5.28
C ILE A 484 -20.38 -27.34 -5.43
N GLY A 485 -19.71 -27.10 -4.31
CA GLY A 485 -18.28 -26.93 -4.29
C GLY A 485 -17.68 -27.20 -2.93
N VAL A 486 -16.35 -27.14 -2.88
CA VAL A 486 -15.58 -27.18 -1.64
C VAL A 486 -14.49 -26.12 -1.72
N SER A 487 -14.27 -25.40 -0.62
CA SER A 487 -13.19 -24.42 -0.46
C SER A 487 -12.29 -24.87 0.67
N PHE A 488 -10.98 -24.83 0.43
CA PHE A 488 -9.94 -25.02 1.41
C PHE A 488 -9.14 -23.72 1.51
N SER A 489 -9.06 -23.14 2.69
CA SER A 489 -8.27 -21.94 2.98
C SER A 489 -7.31 -22.30 4.10
N PHE A 490 -6.01 -22.27 3.83
CA PHE A 490 -4.99 -22.58 4.83
C PHE A 490 -3.86 -21.57 4.73
N TYR A 491 -3.74 -20.71 5.73
CA TYR A 491 -2.80 -19.58 5.77
C TYR A 491 -2.96 -18.61 4.58
N GLU A 492 -2.06 -18.71 3.61
CA GLU A 492 -1.97 -17.88 2.39
C GLU A 492 -2.34 -18.67 1.13
N MET A 493 -2.80 -19.91 1.30
CA MET A 493 -3.25 -20.78 0.23
C MET A 493 -4.77 -20.92 0.25
N THR A 494 -5.40 -20.68 -0.90
CA THR A 494 -6.84 -20.87 -1.10
C THR A 494 -7.05 -21.80 -2.29
N LEU A 495 -7.79 -22.87 -2.10
CA LEU A 495 -8.20 -23.82 -3.12
C LEU A 495 -9.73 -23.90 -3.16
N ARG A 496 -10.34 -23.85 -4.34
CA ARG A 496 -11.78 -24.04 -4.53
C ARG A 496 -12.05 -24.96 -5.70
N LEU A 497 -13.05 -25.80 -5.52
CA LEU A 497 -13.54 -26.76 -6.51
C LEU A 497 -15.05 -26.56 -6.62
N TYR A 498 -15.56 -26.39 -7.82
CA TYR A 498 -16.99 -26.26 -8.11
C TYR A 498 -17.41 -27.26 -9.17
N TYR A 499 -18.65 -27.74 -9.06
CA TYR A 499 -19.36 -28.42 -10.13
C TYR A 499 -20.69 -27.70 -10.35
N ALA A 500 -20.93 -27.24 -11.58
CA ALA A 500 -22.09 -26.45 -11.95
C ALA A 500 -22.92 -27.13 -13.03
N LEU A 501 -24.25 -27.06 -12.90
CA LEU A 501 -25.22 -27.55 -13.86
C LEU A 501 -26.08 -26.39 -14.39
N PRO A 502 -25.97 -26.04 -15.68
CA PRO A 502 -26.86 -25.05 -16.30
C PRO A 502 -28.23 -25.67 -16.61
N ILE A 503 -29.32 -25.01 -16.23
CA ILE A 503 -30.69 -25.57 -16.34
C ILE A 503 -31.23 -25.53 -17.78
N LYS A 504 -30.85 -24.50 -18.56
CA LYS A 504 -31.34 -24.32 -19.94
C LYS A 504 -30.38 -24.80 -21.03
N GLN A 505 -29.24 -25.33 -20.64
CA GLN A 505 -28.31 -25.99 -21.55
C GLN A 505 -28.44 -27.52 -21.37
N ARG A 506 -27.88 -28.31 -22.29
CA ARG A 506 -28.02 -29.76 -22.18
C ARG A 506 -27.37 -30.24 -20.88
N ALA A 507 -28.01 -31.16 -20.16
CA ALA A 507 -27.56 -31.63 -18.85
C ALA A 507 -26.18 -32.33 -18.87
N ASP A 508 -25.72 -32.76 -20.04
CA ASP A 508 -24.36 -33.30 -20.28
C ASP A 508 -23.27 -32.22 -20.32
N GLN A 509 -23.63 -30.93 -20.19
CA GLN A 509 -22.71 -29.79 -20.24
C GLN A 509 -22.29 -29.26 -18.85
N GLY A 510 -22.46 -30.05 -17.79
CA GLY A 510 -21.96 -29.67 -16.47
C GLY A 510 -20.46 -29.31 -16.51
N SER A 511 -20.07 -28.26 -15.78
CA SER A 511 -18.67 -27.80 -15.74
C SER A 511 -18.02 -28.06 -14.39
N PHE A 512 -16.74 -28.43 -14.43
CA PHE A 512 -15.87 -28.37 -13.26
C PHE A 512 -15.04 -27.09 -13.36
N ASP A 513 -15.01 -26.34 -12.25
CA ASP A 513 -14.14 -25.18 -12.12
C ASP A 513 -13.24 -25.41 -10.90
N PHE A 514 -11.95 -25.18 -11.07
CA PHE A 514 -10.95 -25.29 -10.01
C PHE A 514 -10.19 -23.97 -9.91
N PHE A 515 -10.03 -23.48 -8.70
CA PHE A 515 -9.30 -22.26 -8.40
C PHE A 515 -8.26 -22.56 -7.34
N PHE A 516 -7.02 -22.16 -7.57
CA PHE A 516 -5.95 -22.24 -6.61
C PHE A 516 -5.24 -20.89 -6.55
N ARG A 517 -5.00 -20.40 -5.35
CA ARG A 517 -4.30 -19.14 -5.06
C ARG A 517 -3.28 -19.37 -3.97
N ARG A 518 -2.09 -18.81 -4.15
CA ARG A 518 -1.08 -18.72 -3.10
C ARG A 518 -0.40 -17.36 -3.11
N ARG A 519 -0.43 -16.69 -1.97
CA ARG A 519 0.38 -15.48 -1.71
C ARG A 519 1.77 -15.87 -1.21
N PHE A 520 2.80 -15.17 -1.68
CA PHE A 520 4.21 -15.35 -1.31
C PHE A 520 4.82 -14.08 -0.70
#